data_AF-A0AAE1WPH9-F1
#
_entry.id   AF-A0AAE1WPH9-F1
#
_cell.length_a   1.000
_cell.length_b   1.000
_cell.length_c   1.000
_cell.angle_alpha   90.00
_cell.angle_beta   90.00
_cell.angle_gamma   90.00
#
_symmetry.space_group_name_H-M   'P 1'
#
loop_
_entity.id
_entity.type
_entity.pdbx_description
1 polymer ?
#
loop_
_entity_poly.entity_id
_entity_poly.type
_entity_poly.pdbx_seq_one_letter_code
_entity_poly.pdbx_strand_id
1 'polypeptide(L)'
;RISADTYGYRSDIWSLGVVLLECATGEFPYSSPQPEGWINVYELMETIVNEPAPRAPSDLYSPEFCSFISACVQKDPKDRLSTNELMAHPFITKYDNLDIDLAVYFTSAGPPLATL
;
A
#
# COMPACT_ATOMS: atom_id res chain seq x y z
N ARG A 1 12.35 5.92 -12.92
CA ARG A 1 11.09 6.23 -13.64
C ARG A 1 11.02 5.30 -14.83
N ILE A 2 9.95 4.49 -14.93
CA ILE A 2 9.92 3.35 -15.85
C ILE A 2 8.98 3.62 -17.04
N SER A 3 8.16 4.67 -16.97
CA SER A 3 7.42 5.19 -18.13
C SER A 3 7.38 6.72 -18.08
N ALA A 4 7.61 7.33 -19.24
CA ALA A 4 7.84 8.76 -19.42
C ALA A 4 6.54 9.58 -19.52
N ASP A 5 5.50 9.20 -18.77
CA ASP A 5 4.26 9.99 -18.75
C ASP A 5 4.27 11.06 -17.64
N THR A 6 3.47 12.11 -17.83
CA THR A 6 3.52 13.36 -17.07
C THR A 6 3.26 13.10 -15.59
N TYR A 7 4.21 13.51 -14.76
CA TYR A 7 4.22 13.30 -13.32
C TYR A 7 3.01 14.00 -12.69
N GLY A 8 2.25 13.29 -11.85
CA GLY A 8 1.14 13.83 -11.09
C GLY A 8 0.99 13.07 -9.78
N TYR A 9 0.28 13.66 -8.81
CA TYR A 9 0.05 13.12 -7.46
C TYR A 9 -0.46 11.66 -7.41
N ARG A 10 -0.95 11.13 -8.54
CA ARG A 10 -1.34 9.73 -8.72
C ARG A 10 -0.18 8.73 -8.52
N SER A 11 1.08 9.14 -8.70
CA SER A 11 2.22 8.29 -8.31
C SER A 11 2.31 8.10 -6.80
N ASP A 12 1.98 9.13 -6.03
CA ASP A 12 2.05 9.09 -4.57
C ASP A 12 0.94 8.21 -3.99
N ILE A 13 -0.23 8.19 -4.65
CA ILE A 13 -1.33 7.28 -4.34
C ILE A 13 -0.90 5.81 -4.48
N TRP A 14 -0.15 5.48 -5.54
CA TRP A 14 0.40 4.14 -5.71
C TRP A 14 1.36 3.79 -4.57
N SER A 15 2.32 4.67 -4.29
CA SER A 15 3.31 4.46 -3.22
C SER A 15 2.64 4.29 -1.87
N LEU A 16 1.59 5.07 -1.57
CA LEU A 16 0.77 4.93 -0.37
C LEU A 16 0.12 3.53 -0.29
N GLY A 17 -0.49 3.07 -1.38
CA GLY A 17 -1.11 1.73 -1.43
C GLY A 17 -0.10 0.61 -1.17
N VAL A 18 1.10 0.71 -1.73
CA VAL A 18 2.18 -0.27 -1.49
C VAL A 18 2.63 -0.25 -0.04
N VAL A 19 2.89 0.93 0.53
CA VAL A 19 3.31 1.06 1.94
C VAL A 19 2.24 0.54 2.89
N LEU A 20 0.96 0.88 2.66
CA LEU A 20 -0.13 0.38 3.50
C LEU A 20 -0.27 -1.14 3.44
N LEU A 21 -0.08 -1.72 2.26
CA LEU A 21 -0.09 -3.17 2.10
C LEU A 21 1.08 -3.82 2.86
N GLU A 22 2.30 -3.29 2.70
CA GLU A 22 3.49 -3.76 3.42
C GLU A 22 3.34 -3.62 4.94
N CYS A 23 2.79 -2.51 5.45
CA CYS A 23 2.52 -2.34 6.87
C CYS A 23 1.47 -3.35 7.39
N ALA A 24 0.51 -3.73 6.56
CA ALA A 24 -0.54 -4.67 6.94
C ALA A 24 -0.07 -6.12 6.92
N THR A 25 0.78 -6.51 5.96
CA THR A 25 1.28 -7.88 5.78
C THR A 25 2.59 -8.14 6.52
N GLY A 26 3.37 -7.09 6.81
CA GLY A 26 4.74 -7.18 7.32
C GLY A 26 5.78 -7.56 6.25
N GLU A 27 5.38 -7.67 4.99
CA GLU A 27 6.25 -8.07 3.88
C GLU A 27 6.00 -7.18 2.66
N PHE A 28 7.09 -6.75 2.01
CA PHE A 28 7.01 -6.01 0.76
C PHE A 28 6.34 -6.87 -0.34
N PRO A 29 5.33 -6.34 -1.07
CA PRO A 29 4.44 -7.17 -1.89
C PRO A 29 5.05 -7.70 -3.19
N TYR A 30 6.35 -7.47 -3.44
CA TYR A 30 7.06 -8.02 -4.60
C TYR A 30 8.29 -8.80 -4.13
N SER A 31 8.40 -10.04 -4.58
CA SER A 31 9.55 -10.90 -4.31
C SER A 31 10.51 -10.91 -5.50
N SER A 32 11.81 -11.01 -5.22
CA SER A 32 12.79 -11.21 -6.28
C SER A 32 12.54 -12.56 -6.97
N PRO A 33 12.66 -12.66 -8.30
CA PRO A 33 12.64 -13.94 -9.00
C PRO A 33 13.85 -14.83 -8.66
N GLN A 34 14.87 -14.29 -7.98
CA GLN A 34 16.13 -14.96 -7.69
C GLN A 34 16.28 -15.23 -6.18
N PRO A 35 16.87 -16.36 -5.77
CA PRO A 35 17.09 -16.69 -4.35
C PRO A 35 17.96 -15.68 -3.60
N GLU A 36 18.89 -15.02 -4.30
CA GLU A 36 19.86 -14.10 -3.71
C GLU A 36 19.30 -12.67 -3.51
N GLY A 37 18.04 -12.44 -3.86
CA GLY A 37 17.39 -11.12 -3.80
C GLY A 37 17.46 -10.39 -5.13
N TRP A 38 17.20 -9.08 -5.14
CA TRP A 38 17.24 -8.25 -6.34
C TRP A 38 18.69 -7.93 -6.70
N ILE A 39 19.14 -8.21 -7.93
CA ILE A 39 20.51 -7.87 -8.36
C ILE A 39 20.68 -6.35 -8.46
N ASN A 40 19.64 -5.66 -8.93
CA ASN A 40 19.63 -4.21 -9.04
C ASN A 40 18.20 -3.65 -9.05
N VAL A 41 18.09 -2.32 -8.97
CA VAL A 41 16.80 -1.63 -8.94
C VAL A 41 15.99 -1.79 -10.24
N TYR A 42 16.64 -2.04 -11.39
CA TYR A 42 15.94 -2.19 -12.66
C TYR A 42 15.11 -3.47 -12.74
N GLU A 43 15.55 -4.56 -12.12
CA GLU A 43 14.76 -5.80 -12.03
C GLU A 43 13.47 -5.57 -11.23
N LEU A 44 13.57 -4.92 -10.08
CA LEU A 44 12.38 -4.55 -9.29
C LEU A 44 11.44 -3.65 -10.10
N MET A 45 12.00 -2.66 -10.81
CA MET A 45 11.24 -1.79 -11.69
C MET A 45 10.52 -2.60 -12.78
N GLU A 46 11.20 -3.54 -13.42
CA GLU A 46 10.64 -4.43 -14.42
C GLU A 46 9.50 -5.29 -13.86
N THR A 47 9.69 -5.90 -12.69
CA THR A 47 8.63 -6.63 -11.98
C THR A 47 7.43 -5.73 -11.69
N ILE A 48 7.65 -4.51 -11.17
CA ILE A 48 6.58 -3.55 -10.91
C ILE A 48 5.84 -3.15 -12.19
N VAL A 49 6.45 -3.20 -13.37
CA VAL A 49 5.76 -2.88 -14.63
C VAL A 49 5.03 -4.09 -15.20
N ASN A 50 5.66 -5.26 -15.18
CA ASN A 50 5.18 -6.43 -15.92
C ASN A 50 4.27 -7.35 -15.10
N GLU A 51 4.50 -7.46 -13.79
CA GLU A 51 3.66 -8.30 -12.94
C GLU A 51 2.33 -7.62 -12.61
N PRO A 52 1.28 -8.39 -12.27
CA PRO A 52 0.01 -7.83 -11.80
C PRO A 52 0.20 -6.85 -10.64
N ALA A 53 -0.76 -5.95 -10.48
CA ALA A 53 -0.80 -5.10 -9.29
C ALA A 53 -0.97 -5.96 -8.02
N PRO A 54 -0.32 -5.58 -6.91
CA PRO A 54 -0.39 -6.33 -5.67
C PRO A 54 -1.80 -6.21 -5.09
N ARG A 55 -2.21 -7.21 -4.33
CA ARG A 55 -3.55 -7.28 -3.75
C ARG A 55 -3.46 -7.66 -2.29
N ALA A 56 -4.31 -7.05 -1.47
CA ALA A 56 -4.48 -7.49 -0.09
C ALA A 56 -5.17 -8.87 -0.06
N PRO A 57 -4.66 -9.86 0.69
CA PRO A 57 -5.30 -11.17 0.88
C PRO A 57 -6.72 -11.03 1.45
N SER A 58 -7.73 -11.33 0.64
CA SER A 58 -9.14 -11.12 1.01
C SER A 58 -9.65 -12.04 2.13
N ASP A 59 -8.92 -13.11 2.41
CA ASP A 59 -9.15 -14.04 3.51
C ASP A 59 -8.64 -13.50 4.87
N LEU A 60 -7.71 -12.55 4.85
CA LEU A 60 -7.09 -11.98 6.06
C LEU A 60 -7.55 -10.56 6.37
N TYR A 61 -7.94 -9.79 5.35
CA TYR A 61 -8.28 -8.37 5.52
C TYR A 61 -9.73 -8.05 5.15
N SER A 62 -10.21 -6.92 5.66
CA SER A 62 -11.58 -6.49 5.41
C SER A 62 -11.83 -6.15 3.94
N PRO A 63 -13.06 -6.34 3.42
CA PRO A 63 -13.40 -5.97 2.06
C PRO A 63 -13.11 -4.50 1.75
N GLU A 64 -13.28 -3.61 2.73
CA GLU A 64 -13.00 -2.18 2.55
C GLU A 64 -11.50 -1.92 2.38
N PHE A 65 -10.64 -2.60 3.15
CA PHE A 65 -9.19 -2.48 2.99
C PHE A 65 -8.74 -3.03 1.63
N CYS A 66 -9.20 -4.22 1.25
CA CYS A 66 -8.88 -4.82 -0.04
C CYS A 66 -9.30 -3.92 -1.21
N SER A 67 -10.49 -3.32 -1.12
CA SER A 67 -11.00 -2.36 -2.11
C SER A 67 -10.13 -1.10 -2.16
N PHE A 68 -9.74 -0.54 -1.01
CA PHE A 68 -8.90 0.65 -0.94
C PHE A 68 -7.52 0.43 -1.54
N ILE A 69 -6.84 -0.67 -1.17
CA ILE A 69 -5.55 -1.04 -1.75
C ILE A 69 -5.67 -1.19 -3.26
N SER A 70 -6.69 -1.91 -3.73
CA SER A 70 -6.94 -2.09 -5.16
C SER A 70 -7.14 -0.75 -5.89
N ALA A 71 -7.83 0.22 -5.29
CA ALA A 71 -8.03 1.54 -5.87
C ALA A 71 -6.73 2.37 -5.95
N CYS A 72 -5.80 2.18 -5.00
CA CYS A 72 -4.53 2.89 -4.96
C CYS A 72 -3.50 2.32 -5.96
N VAL A 73 -3.45 1.00 -6.11
CA VAL A 73 -2.39 0.29 -6.86
C VAL A 73 -2.80 -0.11 -8.28
N GLN A 74 -3.66 0.67 -8.94
CA GLN A 74 -3.96 0.45 -10.37
C GLN A 74 -2.73 0.77 -11.24
N LYS A 75 -2.42 -0.07 -12.23
CA LYS A 75 -1.23 0.12 -13.09
C LYS A 75 -1.36 1.39 -13.92
N ASP A 76 -2.49 1.57 -14.61
CA ASP A 76 -2.80 2.83 -15.28
C ASP A 76 -3.10 3.92 -14.22
N PRO A 77 -2.33 5.02 -14.19
CA PRO A 77 -2.61 6.13 -13.28
C PRO A 77 -4.03 6.69 -13.40
N LYS A 78 -4.67 6.61 -14.57
CA LYS A 78 -6.03 7.11 -14.82
C LYS A 78 -7.09 6.29 -14.10
N ASP A 79 -6.84 4.99 -13.90
CA ASP A 79 -7.74 4.08 -13.21
C ASP A 79 -7.62 4.18 -11.69
N ARG A 80 -6.58 4.84 -11.17
CA ARG A 80 -6.47 5.15 -9.74
C ARG A 80 -7.55 6.13 -9.34
N LEU A 81 -8.17 5.93 -8.19
CA LEU A 81 -9.03 6.97 -7.62
C LEU A 81 -8.20 8.22 -7.30
N SER A 82 -8.79 9.39 -7.46
CA SER A 82 -8.20 10.66 -7.03
C SER A 82 -8.17 10.75 -5.50
N THR A 83 -7.37 11.68 -4.97
CA THR A 83 -7.31 11.91 -3.51
C THR A 83 -8.69 12.21 -2.92
N ASN A 84 -9.52 13.02 -3.58
CA ASN A 84 -10.86 13.35 -3.08
C ASN A 84 -11.77 12.11 -3.03
N GLU A 85 -11.67 11.23 -4.02
CA GLU A 85 -12.43 9.97 -4.05
C GLU A 85 -11.93 9.00 -2.97
N LEU A 86 -10.61 8.92 -2.75
CA LEU A 86 -10.02 8.08 -1.70
C LEU A 86 -10.37 8.58 -0.29
N MET A 87 -10.42 9.89 -0.08
CA MET A 87 -10.85 10.48 1.21
C MET A 87 -12.31 10.14 1.55
N ALA A 88 -13.15 9.92 0.53
CA ALA A 88 -14.54 9.48 0.70
C ALA A 88 -14.69 7.94 0.65
N HIS A 89 -13.60 7.18 0.51
CA HIS A 89 -13.67 5.73 0.39
C HIS A 89 -14.09 5.09 1.73
N PRO A 90 -14.92 4.02 1.71
CA PRO A 90 -15.41 3.38 2.94
C PRO A 90 -14.32 3.00 3.93
N PHE A 91 -13.13 2.59 3.45
CA PHE A 91 -11.99 2.29 4.32
C PHE A 91 -11.55 3.47 5.19
N ILE A 92 -11.54 4.68 4.64
CA ILE A 92 -11.16 5.90 5.37
C ILE A 92 -12.31 6.32 6.29
N THR A 93 -13.53 6.37 5.76
CA THR A 93 -14.66 6.95 6.49
C THR A 93 -15.27 6.03 7.56
N LYS A 94 -14.91 4.73 7.57
CA LYS A 94 -15.50 3.73 8.49
C LYS A 94 -15.36 4.10 9.95
N TYR A 95 -14.32 4.83 10.32
CA TYR A 95 -14.00 5.17 11.70
C TYR A 95 -13.96 6.67 11.99
N ASP A 96 -14.50 7.52 11.11
CA ASP A 96 -14.45 8.99 11.26
C ASP A 96 -15.09 9.50 12.57
N ASN A 97 -16.04 8.75 13.11
CA ASN A 97 -16.74 9.11 14.35
C ASN A 97 -16.11 8.51 15.62
N LEU A 98 -14.99 7.78 15.50
CA LEU A 98 -14.26 7.27 16.65
C LEU A 98 -13.20 8.29 17.07
N ASP A 99 -13.28 8.71 18.33
CA ASP A 99 -12.20 9.45 18.96
C ASP A 99 -11.11 8.46 19.41
N ILE A 100 -10.11 8.25 18.55
CA ILE A 100 -9.00 7.34 18.82
C ILE A 100 -7.78 8.16 19.25
N ASP A 101 -7.41 8.02 20.52
CA ASP A 101 -6.15 8.56 21.02
C ASP A 101 -4.98 7.63 20.65
N LEU A 102 -4.34 7.94 19.52
CA LEU A 102 -3.16 7.23 19.06
C LEU A 102 -1.97 7.39 20.00
N ALA A 103 -1.86 8.51 20.73
CA ALA A 103 -0.75 8.74 21.65
C ALA A 103 -0.84 7.77 22.84
N VAL A 104 -2.05 7.52 23.36
CA VAL A 104 -2.30 6.49 24.37
C VAL A 104 -1.97 5.12 23.83
N TYR A 105 -2.35 4.79 22.59
CA TYR A 105 -2.00 3.49 21.99
C TYR A 105 -0.48 3.26 21.99
N PHE A 106 0.32 4.20 21.47
CA PHE A 106 1.78 4.05 21.44
C PHE A 106 2.45 4.07 22.81
N THR A 107 1.85 4.75 23.80
CA THR A 107 2.40 4.80 25.17
C THR A 107 2.05 3.55 25.97
N SER A 108 0.86 2.97 25.74
CA SER A 108 0.33 1.83 26.49
C SER A 108 0.73 0.47 25.91
N ALA A 109 0.85 0.36 24.58
CA ALA A 109 1.24 -0.87 23.91
C ALA A 109 2.74 -1.22 24.09
N GLY A 110 3.56 -0.29 24.61
CA GLY A 110 5.01 -0.42 24.69
C GLY A 110 5.69 -0.45 23.31
N PRO A 111 7.03 -0.37 23.22
CA PRO A 111 7.72 -0.63 21.95
C PRO A 111 7.53 -2.12 21.62
N PRO A 112 6.87 -2.50 20.51
CA PRO A 112 6.76 -3.91 20.12
C PRO A 112 8.13 -4.54 19.80
N LEU A 113 9.19 -3.74 19.73
CA LEU A 113 10.57 -4.14 19.40
C LEU A 113 11.47 -4.38 20.63
N ALA A 114 10.98 -4.21 21.86
CA ALA A 114 11.79 -4.45 23.07
C ALA A 114 11.74 -5.91 23.57
N THR A 115 11.25 -6.85 22.77
CA THR A 115 11.21 -8.27 23.13
C THR A 115 11.72 -9.14 21.98
N LEU A 116 13.00 -8.98 21.65
CA LEU A 116 13.87 -10.03 21.14
C LEU A 116 15.22 -9.92 21.85
#